data_AF-A0A2M7VXW6-F1
#
_entry.id   AF-A0A2M7VXW6-F1
#
_cell.length_a   1.000
_cell.length_b   1.000
_cell.length_c   1.000
_cell.angle_alpha   90.00
_cell.angle_beta   90.00
_cell.angle_gamma   90.00
#
_symmetry.space_group_name_H-M   'P 1'
#
loop_
_entity.id
_entity.type
_entity.pdbx_description
1 polymer ?
#
loop_
_entity_poly.entity_id
_entity_poly.type
_entity_poly.pdbx_seq_one_letter_code
_entity_poly.pdbx_strand_id
1 'polypeptide(L)'
;MDIENQADNQNESNESIESQKTEINQEVLAAEAKAKKASVKKNYTSGREALKDLAQKAMKLAAGQEAKIGTIKNKVGKMEGEAMKLMVATENKIDQEAGNSTIERIPTYDTATPEAQLVEMVPASEKIQKRFDAKISPDMKEAIATVCGQAFNKCKYPYALIGSNCYVPHTKYSAKIPDDLDVIFGIKDLDTVYSEMTSLQEQGLVKDLGQEELKKFGAEPNGCVKIHCLIKTSTGWKEMEAFGQYMHDEIVNQNKPTNGLINLGAEQQTVELVNVNGIDVPIGSEATAEELYLKNTINEFALFDLDGWQNKGNLNAKALQRIFNLINLDGRDFANSIDSVIEKISRLKPPTEQSHLAQASIQEIWDKFKTLPKSGAGLVNHLMERGDINVQGESERATKILTTEKAVDIITNKTDRTMRVVNEQYKYLDELATAVAATEKPTQSGLTATISELKKGIDQCLGFGNMYKEYIKQINSDNKNDFCAYVSIPRLRNHFIKPVVLKLLAHRKNLEAKLTQ
;
A
#
# COMPACT_ATOMS: atom_id res chain seq x y z
N MET A 1 -37.49 -27.68 -20.72
CA MET A 1 -37.56 -27.76 -19.25
C MET A 1 -36.46 -28.69 -18.81
N ASP A 2 -35.52 -28.10 -18.08
CA ASP A 2 -34.58 -28.71 -17.13
C ASP A 2 -33.53 -29.70 -17.64
N ILE A 3 -32.45 -29.18 -18.25
CA ILE A 3 -31.09 -29.72 -18.10
C ILE A 3 -30.09 -28.55 -18.24
N GLU A 4 -29.73 -27.89 -17.13
CA GLU A 4 -28.49 -27.10 -16.99
C GLU A 4 -28.31 -26.72 -15.52
N ASN A 5 -27.84 -27.69 -14.71
CA ASN A 5 -27.34 -27.47 -13.36
C ASN A 5 -26.58 -28.74 -12.93
N GLN A 6 -25.41 -28.99 -13.53
CA GLN A 6 -24.40 -29.95 -13.06
C GLN A 6 -23.19 -29.94 -13.99
N ALA A 7 -22.28 -28.98 -13.81
CA ALA A 7 -20.90 -29.08 -14.28
C ALA A 7 -20.08 -28.03 -13.55
N ASP A 8 -19.66 -28.31 -12.31
CA ASP A 8 -18.53 -27.61 -11.65
C ASP A 8 -17.99 -28.36 -10.41
N ASN A 9 -18.39 -29.61 -10.20
CA ASN A 9 -17.78 -30.48 -9.19
C ASN A 9 -17.01 -31.58 -9.90
N GLN A 10 -15.72 -31.36 -10.17
CA GLN A 10 -14.68 -32.40 -10.05
C GLN A 10 -13.28 -31.84 -10.32
N ASN A 11 -12.38 -32.18 -9.40
CA ASN A 11 -10.91 -32.10 -9.43
C ASN A 11 -10.24 -30.80 -8.98
N GLU A 12 -10.19 -30.61 -7.65
CA GLU A 12 -9.00 -30.04 -6.99
C GLU A 12 -8.60 -30.96 -5.83
N SER A 13 -7.85 -32.02 -6.15
CA SER A 13 -7.04 -32.73 -5.18
C SER A 13 -5.58 -32.57 -5.59
N ASN A 14 -4.81 -31.80 -4.83
CA ASN A 14 -3.39 -32.05 -4.64
C ASN A 14 -2.91 -31.42 -3.33
N GLU A 15 -2.57 -32.34 -2.42
CA GLU A 15 -1.56 -32.29 -1.35
C GLU A 15 -1.35 -30.96 -0.61
N SER A 16 -2.02 -30.86 0.53
CA SER A 16 -1.66 -29.94 1.62
C SER A 16 -0.31 -30.33 2.20
N ILE A 17 0.69 -29.46 2.05
CA ILE A 17 1.79 -29.40 3.00
C ILE A 17 1.19 -28.86 4.29
N GLU A 18 1.11 -29.70 5.32
CA GLU A 18 0.75 -29.31 6.68
C GLU A 18 1.79 -28.29 7.20
N SER A 19 1.53 -27.01 6.96
CA SER A 19 2.25 -25.93 7.63
C SER A 19 1.79 -25.91 9.08
N GLN A 20 2.72 -26.10 10.02
CA GLN A 20 2.46 -25.96 11.45
C GLN A 20 1.77 -24.62 11.71
N LYS A 21 0.48 -24.68 12.08
CA LYS A 21 -0.28 -23.54 12.61
C LYS A 21 0.48 -23.01 13.83
N THR A 22 1.13 -21.86 13.70
CA THR A 22 1.59 -21.12 14.88
C THR A 22 0.38 -20.34 15.38
N GLU A 23 -0.42 -20.96 16.25
CA GLU A 23 -1.44 -20.25 17.00
C GLU A 23 -0.75 -19.22 17.90
N ILE A 24 -1.04 -17.93 17.69
CA ILE A 24 -0.71 -16.90 18.67
C ILE A 24 -1.68 -17.09 19.84
N ASN A 25 -1.26 -17.88 20.82
CA ASN A 25 -2.02 -18.13 22.05
C ASN A 25 -1.30 -17.47 23.25
N GLN A 26 -1.97 -17.41 24.40
CA GLN A 26 -1.38 -16.85 25.64
C GLN A 26 -0.07 -17.54 26.06
N GLU A 27 0.19 -18.77 25.59
CA GLU A 27 1.42 -19.50 25.91
C GLU A 27 2.63 -18.93 25.16
N VAL A 28 2.46 -18.43 23.93
CA VAL A 28 3.53 -17.75 23.17
C VAL A 28 3.91 -16.43 23.86
N LEU A 29 2.91 -15.62 24.25
CA LEU A 29 3.14 -14.37 25.00
C LEU A 29 3.79 -14.64 26.37
N ALA A 30 3.36 -15.70 27.07
CA ALA A 30 3.97 -16.10 28.33
C ALA A 30 5.43 -16.58 28.14
N ALA A 31 5.72 -17.28 27.04
CA ALA A 31 7.07 -17.72 26.70
C ALA A 31 7.99 -16.52 26.39
N GLU A 32 7.51 -15.52 25.66
CA GLU A 32 8.24 -14.28 25.38
C GLU A 32 8.47 -13.45 26.65
N ALA A 33 7.45 -13.29 27.51
CA ALA A 33 7.59 -12.61 28.80
C ALA A 33 8.66 -13.30 29.66
N LYS A 34 8.66 -14.65 29.69
CA LYS A 34 9.68 -15.44 30.37
C LYS A 34 11.08 -15.22 29.79
N ALA A 35 11.21 -15.16 28.47
CA ALA A 35 12.48 -14.88 27.80
C ALA A 35 13.01 -13.47 28.10
N LYS A 36 12.14 -12.46 28.09
CA LYS A 36 12.48 -11.07 28.45
C LYS A 36 12.95 -10.95 29.90
N LYS A 37 12.24 -11.56 30.85
CA LYS A 37 12.68 -11.61 32.26
C LYS A 37 14.04 -12.28 32.42
N ALA A 38 14.27 -13.38 31.71
CA ALA A 38 15.57 -14.06 31.73
C ALA A 38 16.70 -13.14 31.22
N SER A 39 16.43 -12.33 30.19
CA SER A 39 17.39 -11.32 29.69
C SER A 39 17.65 -10.21 30.72
N VAL A 40 16.61 -9.65 31.35
CA VAL A 40 16.73 -8.63 32.40
C VAL A 40 17.58 -9.14 33.58
N LYS A 41 17.33 -10.38 34.03
CA LYS A 41 18.09 -11.02 35.10
C LYS A 41 19.55 -11.28 34.72
N LYS A 42 19.80 -11.66 33.46
CA LYS A 42 21.15 -11.83 32.93
C LYS A 42 21.91 -10.50 32.94
N ASN A 43 21.30 -9.43 32.44
CA ASN A 43 21.89 -8.09 32.40
C ASN A 43 22.19 -7.55 33.81
N TYR A 44 21.27 -7.75 34.77
CA TYR A 44 21.50 -7.39 36.17
C TYR A 44 22.69 -8.16 36.77
N THR A 45 22.76 -9.48 36.54
CA THR A 45 23.85 -10.32 37.04
C THR A 45 25.20 -9.87 36.47
N SER A 46 25.29 -9.69 35.16
CA SER A 46 26.52 -9.22 34.51
C SER A 46 26.93 -7.82 34.96
N GLY A 47 25.98 -6.89 35.10
CA GLY A 47 26.25 -5.54 35.61
C GLY A 47 26.73 -5.55 37.08
N ARG A 48 26.16 -6.43 37.91
CA ARG A 48 26.58 -6.60 39.30
C ARG A 48 28.00 -7.14 39.43
N GLU A 49 28.38 -8.11 38.60
CA GLU A 49 29.74 -8.65 38.56
C GLU A 49 30.75 -7.56 38.16
N ALA A 50 30.45 -6.80 37.09
CA ALA A 50 31.30 -5.69 36.67
C ALA A 50 31.46 -4.61 37.76
N LEU A 51 30.39 -4.31 38.49
CA LEU A 51 30.42 -3.35 39.60
C LEU A 51 31.30 -3.87 40.75
N LYS A 52 31.24 -5.16 41.09
CA LYS A 52 32.10 -5.78 42.10
C LYS A 52 33.57 -5.75 41.70
N ASP A 53 33.88 -6.03 40.44
CA ASP A 53 35.26 -5.98 39.94
C ASP A 53 35.83 -4.56 39.99
N LEU A 54 35.03 -3.57 39.60
CA LEU A 54 35.41 -2.15 39.72
C LEU A 54 35.59 -1.74 41.18
N ALA A 55 34.71 -2.19 42.07
CA ALA A 55 34.83 -1.93 43.51
C ALA A 55 36.10 -2.53 44.09
N GLN A 56 36.46 -3.76 43.71
CA GLN A 56 37.71 -4.39 44.14
C GLN A 56 38.95 -3.64 43.64
N LYS A 57 38.94 -3.20 42.37
CA LYS A 57 40.02 -2.36 41.81
C LYS A 57 40.14 -1.03 42.57
N ALA A 58 39.01 -0.36 42.83
CA ALA A 58 38.98 0.89 43.57
C ALA A 58 39.45 0.73 45.04
N MET A 59 39.07 -0.37 45.70
CA MET A 59 39.50 -0.68 47.06
C MET A 59 41.01 -0.96 47.15
N LYS A 60 41.60 -1.64 46.15
CA LYS A 60 43.06 -1.84 46.06
C LYS A 60 43.80 -0.51 45.91
N LEU A 61 43.26 0.43 45.14
CA LEU A 61 43.84 1.77 44.96
C LEU A 61 43.69 2.66 46.20
N ALA A 62 42.72 2.35 47.07
CA ALA A 62 42.46 3.06 48.33
C ALA A 62 43.13 2.38 49.56
N ALA A 63 44.06 1.45 49.35
CA ALA A 63 44.70 0.69 50.43
C ALA A 63 45.34 1.61 51.48
N GLY A 64 45.09 1.33 52.77
CA GLY A 64 45.55 2.14 53.91
C GLY A 64 44.65 3.35 54.25
N GLN A 65 43.57 3.58 53.51
CA GLN A 65 42.62 4.68 53.76
C GLN A 65 41.22 4.12 54.10
N GLU A 66 41.06 3.63 55.33
CA GLU A 66 39.83 2.97 55.81
C GLU A 66 38.54 3.78 55.54
N ALA A 67 38.58 5.10 55.73
CA ALA A 67 37.45 5.99 55.44
C ALA A 67 37.04 5.97 53.95
N LYS A 68 38.00 5.86 53.02
CA LYS A 68 37.71 5.77 51.58
C LYS A 68 37.19 4.38 51.20
N ILE A 69 37.71 3.31 51.81
CA ILE A 69 37.20 1.95 51.62
C ILE A 69 35.74 1.85 52.09
N GLY A 70 35.41 2.42 53.25
CA GLY A 70 34.04 2.50 53.76
C GLY A 70 33.11 3.26 52.80
N THR A 71 33.58 4.38 52.25
CA THR A 71 32.83 5.17 51.27
C THR A 71 32.56 4.39 49.97
N ILE A 72 33.55 3.65 49.46
CA ILE A 72 33.40 2.82 48.26
C ILE A 72 32.36 1.72 48.48
N LYS A 73 32.44 1.00 49.61
CA LYS A 73 31.46 -0.05 49.97
C LYS A 73 30.03 0.51 50.05
N ASN A 74 29.85 1.67 50.67
CA ASN A 74 28.55 2.32 50.78
C ASN A 74 27.99 2.71 49.41
N LYS A 75 28.81 3.28 48.52
CA LYS A 75 28.38 3.63 47.15
C LYS A 75 28.00 2.40 46.34
N VAL A 76 28.78 1.32 46.43
CA VAL A 76 28.48 0.06 45.74
C VAL A 76 27.18 -0.54 46.25
N GLY A 77 26.97 -0.59 47.57
CA GLY A 77 25.71 -1.08 48.15
C GLY A 77 24.49 -0.24 47.72
N LYS A 78 24.65 1.08 47.60
CA LYS A 78 23.58 1.97 47.10
C LYS A 78 23.27 1.67 45.62
N MET A 79 24.28 1.55 44.78
CA MET A 79 24.11 1.25 43.35
C MET A 79 23.53 -0.16 43.10
N GLU A 80 23.98 -1.17 43.85
CA GLU A 80 23.36 -2.52 43.79
C GLU A 80 21.89 -2.46 44.20
N GLY A 81 21.55 -1.70 45.25
CA GLY A 81 20.17 -1.51 45.70
C GLY A 81 19.28 -0.79 44.69
N GLU A 82 19.78 0.26 44.04
CA GLU A 82 19.07 0.98 42.97
C GLU A 82 18.87 0.11 41.73
N ALA A 83 19.90 -0.63 41.31
CA ALA A 83 19.81 -1.56 40.19
C ALA A 83 18.82 -2.69 40.44
N MET A 84 18.79 -3.25 41.66
CA MET A 84 17.82 -4.28 42.05
C MET A 84 16.39 -3.74 42.00
N LYS A 85 16.14 -2.52 42.51
CA LYS A 85 14.83 -1.87 42.42
C LYS A 85 14.37 -1.69 40.98
N LEU A 86 15.29 -1.28 40.10
CA LEU A 86 15.00 -1.10 38.68
C LEU A 86 14.69 -2.43 37.99
N MET A 87 15.46 -3.48 38.29
CA MET A 87 15.21 -4.83 37.80
C MET A 87 13.81 -5.32 38.18
N VAL A 88 13.45 -5.21 39.46
CA VAL A 88 12.12 -5.62 39.97
C VAL A 88 11.00 -4.78 39.35
N ALA A 89 11.18 -3.47 39.21
CA ALA A 89 10.21 -2.61 38.54
C ALA A 89 10.00 -3.01 37.07
N THR A 90 11.07 -3.34 36.36
CA THR A 90 10.99 -3.81 34.97
C THR A 90 10.34 -5.20 34.87
N GLU A 91 10.65 -6.13 35.76
CA GLU A 91 9.99 -7.44 35.81
C GLU A 91 8.49 -7.31 36.09
N ASN A 92 8.10 -6.43 37.02
CA ASN A 92 6.70 -6.14 37.32
C ASN A 92 5.99 -5.45 36.14
N LYS A 93 6.68 -4.57 35.40
CA LYS A 93 6.14 -3.94 34.19
C LYS A 93 5.90 -4.99 33.09
N ILE A 94 6.86 -5.91 32.88
CA ILE A 94 6.69 -7.06 31.97
C ILE A 94 5.50 -7.93 32.38
N ASP A 95 5.31 -8.18 33.68
CA ASP A 95 4.15 -8.94 34.19
C ASP A 95 2.82 -8.22 33.99
N GLN A 96 2.79 -6.90 34.22
CA GLN A 96 1.60 -6.09 33.98
C GLN A 96 1.25 -6.01 32.50
N GLU A 97 2.25 -5.86 31.61
CA GLU A 97 2.05 -5.85 30.16
C GLU A 97 1.59 -7.21 29.64
N ALA A 98 2.19 -8.30 30.12
CA ALA A 98 1.78 -9.66 29.77
C ALA A 98 0.40 -10.03 30.34
N GLY A 99 0.03 -9.47 31.50
CA GLY A 99 -1.28 -9.65 32.13
C GLY A 99 -2.39 -8.76 31.53
N ASN A 100 -2.04 -7.61 30.95
CA ASN A 100 -2.99 -6.66 30.36
C ASN A 100 -3.15 -6.78 28.84
N SER A 101 -2.22 -7.44 28.13
CA SER A 101 -2.43 -7.78 26.71
C SER A 101 -3.43 -8.93 26.59
N THR A 102 -4.71 -8.58 26.63
CA THR A 102 -5.80 -9.46 26.18
C THR A 102 -5.84 -9.40 24.66
N ILE A 103 -5.54 -10.54 24.03
CA ILE A 103 -5.83 -10.76 22.61
C ILE A 103 -7.36 -10.92 22.51
N GLU A 104 -8.02 -9.95 21.88
CA GLU A 104 -9.44 -10.05 21.55
C GLU A 104 -9.60 -10.91 20.31
N ARG A 105 -10.21 -12.09 20.48
CA ARG A 105 -10.40 -13.05 19.38
C ARG A 105 -11.53 -12.67 18.44
N ILE A 106 -12.45 -11.83 18.89
CA ILE A 106 -13.64 -11.41 18.15
C ILE A 106 -13.74 -9.89 18.28
N PRO A 107 -14.14 -9.17 17.23
CA PRO A 107 -14.38 -7.73 17.33
C PRO A 107 -15.42 -7.39 18.42
N THR A 108 -15.13 -6.39 19.25
CA THR A 108 -15.95 -6.03 20.43
C THR A 108 -16.73 -4.74 20.25
N TYR A 109 -17.31 -4.53 19.06
CA TYR A 109 -17.98 -3.27 18.74
C TYR A 109 -19.12 -2.95 19.71
N ASP A 110 -19.29 -1.66 19.98
CA ASP A 110 -20.47 -1.15 20.65
C ASP A 110 -21.64 -1.14 19.66
N THR A 111 -22.41 -2.22 19.66
CA THR A 111 -23.58 -2.42 18.78
C THR A 111 -24.70 -1.40 19.00
N ALA A 112 -24.62 -0.59 20.06
CA ALA A 112 -25.56 0.51 20.30
C ALA A 112 -25.21 1.77 19.49
N THR A 113 -24.01 1.87 18.91
CA THR A 113 -23.63 3.02 18.08
C THR A 113 -24.39 3.02 16.75
N PRO A 114 -24.84 4.19 16.25
CA PRO A 114 -25.50 4.28 14.94
C PRO A 114 -24.65 3.68 13.80
N GLU A 115 -23.34 3.84 13.86
CA GLU A 115 -22.41 3.33 12.86
C GLU A 115 -22.32 1.80 12.88
N ALA A 116 -22.25 1.18 14.07
CA ALA A 116 -22.25 -0.28 14.18
C ALA A 116 -23.57 -0.91 13.73
N GLN A 117 -24.71 -0.21 13.89
CA GLN A 117 -26.01 -0.69 13.40
C GLN A 117 -26.11 -0.72 11.87
N LEU A 118 -25.23 0.00 11.17
CA LEU A 118 -25.16 0.02 9.71
C LEU A 118 -24.15 -0.99 9.17
N VAL A 119 -23.40 -1.68 10.02
CA VAL A 119 -22.44 -2.71 9.61
C VAL A 119 -22.89 -4.08 10.09
N GLU A 120 -23.27 -4.93 9.14
CA GLU A 120 -23.59 -6.32 9.41
C GLU A 120 -22.32 -7.17 9.30
N MET A 121 -21.97 -7.86 10.39
CA MET A 121 -20.93 -8.90 10.37
C MET A 121 -21.54 -10.25 10.04
N VAL A 122 -21.01 -10.88 9.00
CA VAL A 122 -21.35 -12.25 8.64
C VAL A 122 -20.10 -13.11 8.63
N PRO A 123 -20.16 -14.41 8.97
CA PRO A 123 -19.05 -15.31 8.72
C PRO A 123 -18.68 -15.33 7.24
N ALA A 124 -17.38 -15.28 6.93
CA ALA A 124 -16.92 -15.42 5.56
C ALA A 124 -17.36 -16.77 4.99
N SER A 125 -17.76 -16.78 3.70
CA SER A 125 -18.11 -18.03 3.05
C SER A 125 -16.89 -18.98 2.98
N GLU A 126 -17.14 -20.28 2.88
CA GLU A 126 -16.08 -21.29 2.77
C GLU A 126 -15.12 -20.99 1.60
N LYS A 127 -15.65 -20.42 0.51
CA LYS A 127 -14.85 -20.03 -0.66
C LYS A 127 -13.89 -18.88 -0.34
N ILE A 128 -14.37 -17.86 0.38
CA ILE A 128 -13.54 -16.72 0.78
C ILE A 128 -12.49 -17.15 1.79
N GLN A 129 -12.87 -17.92 2.81
CA GLN A 129 -11.93 -18.47 3.80
C GLN A 129 -10.83 -19.31 3.13
N LYS A 130 -11.18 -20.24 2.23
CA LYS A 130 -10.20 -21.06 1.50
C LYS A 130 -9.24 -20.21 0.66
N ARG A 131 -9.73 -19.18 -0.03
CA ARG A 131 -8.87 -18.30 -0.84
C ARG A 131 -7.99 -17.41 0.02
N PHE A 132 -8.52 -16.88 1.11
CA PHE A 132 -7.75 -16.17 2.11
C PHE A 132 -6.61 -17.06 2.60
N ASP A 133 -6.93 -18.31 2.93
CA ASP A 133 -5.94 -19.24 3.44
C ASP A 133 -4.85 -19.61 2.45
N ALA A 134 -5.19 -19.73 1.17
CA ALA A 134 -4.26 -20.07 0.10
C ALA A 134 -3.41 -18.88 -0.39
N LYS A 135 -3.96 -17.66 -0.39
CA LYS A 135 -3.35 -16.48 -1.04
C LYS A 135 -2.66 -15.53 -0.08
N ILE A 136 -3.10 -15.46 1.17
CA ILE A 136 -2.46 -14.63 2.19
C ILE A 136 -1.29 -15.41 2.77
N SER A 137 -0.09 -14.86 2.68
CA SER A 137 1.11 -15.55 3.13
C SER A 137 1.11 -15.75 4.66
N PRO A 138 1.77 -16.81 5.18
CA PRO A 138 1.77 -17.10 6.62
C PRO A 138 2.28 -15.94 7.49
N ASP A 139 3.30 -15.23 7.02
CA ASP A 139 3.85 -14.04 7.69
C ASP A 139 2.85 -12.86 7.71
N MET A 140 2.07 -12.68 6.65
CA MET A 140 1.00 -11.69 6.63
C MET A 140 -0.14 -12.09 7.58
N LYS A 141 -0.51 -13.38 7.65
CA LYS A 141 -1.48 -13.88 8.65
C LYS A 141 -1.02 -13.67 10.08
N GLU A 142 0.27 -13.85 10.36
CA GLU A 142 0.88 -13.54 11.66
C GLU A 142 0.76 -12.05 12.00
N ALA A 143 1.06 -11.16 11.04
CA ALA A 143 0.91 -9.72 11.20
C ALA A 143 -0.55 -9.31 11.45
N ILE A 144 -1.48 -9.85 10.65
CA ILE A 144 -2.93 -9.65 10.80
C ILE A 144 -3.39 -10.09 12.18
N ALA A 145 -3.09 -11.32 12.60
CA ALA A 145 -3.52 -11.84 13.89
C ALA A 145 -2.95 -11.01 15.06
N THR A 146 -1.70 -10.56 14.96
CA THR A 146 -1.04 -9.74 15.97
C THR A 146 -1.75 -8.40 16.15
N VAL A 147 -1.92 -7.62 15.07
CA VAL A 147 -2.43 -6.26 15.20
C VAL A 147 -3.95 -6.24 15.28
N CYS A 148 -4.66 -7.10 14.55
CA CYS A 148 -6.12 -7.16 14.65
C CYS A 148 -6.55 -7.64 16.04
N GLY A 149 -5.94 -8.70 16.58
CA GLY A 149 -6.31 -9.22 17.89
C GLY A 149 -5.92 -8.31 19.06
N GLN A 150 -4.82 -7.55 18.96
CA GLN A 150 -4.33 -6.75 20.08
C GLN A 150 -4.68 -5.26 20.02
N ALA A 151 -4.92 -4.71 18.83
CA ALA A 151 -5.28 -3.31 18.63
C ALA A 151 -6.71 -3.13 18.11
N PHE A 152 -7.07 -3.74 16.98
CA PHE A 152 -8.32 -3.37 16.30
C PHE A 152 -9.57 -4.08 16.82
N ASN A 153 -9.50 -5.32 17.31
CA ASN A 153 -10.65 -6.00 17.90
C ASN A 153 -11.14 -5.35 19.20
N LYS A 154 -10.36 -4.43 19.77
CA LYS A 154 -10.70 -3.58 20.92
C LYS A 154 -11.41 -2.27 20.53
N CYS A 155 -11.52 -1.98 19.23
CA CYS A 155 -12.25 -0.81 18.73
C CYS A 155 -13.73 -0.91 19.10
N LYS A 156 -14.33 0.22 19.46
CA LYS A 156 -15.77 0.31 19.73
C LYS A 156 -16.57 0.54 18.45
N TYR A 157 -15.95 1.09 17.43
CA TYR A 157 -16.53 1.34 16.12
C TYR A 157 -16.06 0.29 15.11
N PRO A 158 -16.82 0.09 14.02
CA PRO A 158 -16.43 -0.88 13.00
C PRO A 158 -15.03 -0.66 12.42
N TYR A 159 -14.36 -1.74 12.08
CA TYR A 159 -13.11 -1.69 11.34
C TYR A 159 -13.10 -2.84 10.33
N ALA A 160 -12.30 -2.73 9.28
CA ALA A 160 -12.09 -3.85 8.37
C ALA A 160 -10.72 -3.79 7.72
N LEU A 161 -10.21 -4.96 7.35
CA LEU A 161 -9.14 -5.05 6.36
C LEU A 161 -9.68 -4.63 5.01
N ILE A 162 -8.90 -3.82 4.29
CA ILE A 162 -9.21 -3.37 2.94
C ILE A 162 -8.04 -3.67 2.00
N GLY A 163 -8.01 -3.01 0.83
CA GLY A 163 -6.89 -3.10 -0.10
C GLY A 163 -6.72 -4.51 -0.65
N SER A 164 -5.46 -4.95 -0.71
CA SER A 164 -5.10 -6.25 -1.30
C SER A 164 -5.58 -7.45 -0.47
N ASN A 165 -5.60 -7.33 0.86
CA ASN A 165 -6.07 -8.36 1.80
C ASN A 165 -7.58 -8.59 1.74
N CYS A 166 -8.35 -7.58 1.32
CA CYS A 166 -9.79 -7.71 1.03
C CYS A 166 -10.03 -8.18 -0.40
N TYR A 167 -9.34 -7.60 -1.39
CA TYR A 167 -9.53 -7.91 -2.81
C TYR A 167 -9.25 -9.38 -3.17
N VAL A 168 -8.05 -9.86 -2.81
CA VAL A 168 -7.53 -11.14 -3.30
C VAL A 168 -8.42 -12.33 -2.91
N PRO A 169 -8.96 -12.41 -1.68
CA PRO A 169 -9.92 -13.46 -1.31
C PRO A 169 -11.23 -13.44 -2.13
N HIS A 170 -11.70 -12.25 -2.53
CA HIS A 170 -12.98 -12.09 -3.23
C HIS A 170 -12.90 -12.43 -4.72
N THR A 171 -11.71 -12.43 -5.32
CA THR A 171 -11.52 -12.82 -6.72
C THR A 171 -10.82 -14.16 -6.89
N LYS A 172 -11.26 -14.95 -7.87
CA LYS A 172 -10.59 -16.20 -8.24
C LYS A 172 -9.42 -16.03 -9.20
N TYR A 173 -9.21 -14.81 -9.71
CA TYR A 173 -8.35 -14.57 -10.86
C TYR A 173 -7.11 -13.71 -10.55
N SER A 174 -6.95 -13.24 -9.32
CA SER A 174 -5.79 -12.42 -8.94
C SER A 174 -4.54 -13.27 -8.72
N ALA A 175 -3.45 -12.89 -9.40
CA ALA A 175 -2.11 -13.38 -9.12
C ALA A 175 -1.40 -12.58 -8.02
N LYS A 176 -1.95 -11.40 -7.63
CA LYS A 176 -1.42 -10.57 -6.56
C LYS A 176 -1.35 -11.35 -5.24
N ILE A 177 -0.20 -11.23 -4.58
CA ILE A 177 0.02 -11.66 -3.20
C ILE A 177 0.12 -10.38 -2.37
N PRO A 178 -0.74 -10.19 -1.36
CA PRO A 178 -0.66 -9.04 -0.46
C PRO A 178 0.71 -8.94 0.24
N ASP A 179 1.34 -7.78 0.17
CA ASP A 179 2.66 -7.48 0.72
C ASP A 179 2.63 -6.48 1.89
N ASP A 180 1.55 -5.71 2.00
CA ASP A 180 1.22 -4.76 3.05
C ASP A 180 -0.14 -5.09 3.71
N LEU A 181 -0.41 -4.47 4.86
CA LEU A 181 -1.67 -4.56 5.59
C LEU A 181 -2.37 -3.20 5.58
N ASP A 182 -3.54 -3.13 4.94
CA ASP A 182 -4.40 -1.95 4.94
C ASP A 182 -5.60 -2.15 5.87
N VAL A 183 -5.80 -1.23 6.82
CA VAL A 183 -6.92 -1.26 7.76
C VAL A 183 -7.69 0.05 7.71
N ILE A 184 -9.01 0.00 7.70
CA ILE A 184 -9.85 1.18 7.98
C ILE A 184 -10.53 1.02 9.33
N PHE A 185 -10.63 2.10 10.10
CA PHE A 185 -11.26 2.08 11.42
C PHE A 185 -11.88 3.44 11.76
N GLY A 186 -12.74 3.45 12.78
CA GLY A 186 -13.41 4.65 13.24
C GLY A 186 -12.46 5.59 13.96
N ILE A 187 -12.38 6.85 13.53
CA ILE A 187 -11.45 7.83 14.11
C ILE A 187 -11.69 8.09 15.60
N LYS A 188 -12.89 7.78 16.10
CA LYS A 188 -13.23 7.86 17.53
C LYS A 188 -12.46 6.83 18.37
N ASP A 189 -11.91 5.77 17.76
CA ASP A 189 -11.04 4.79 18.42
C ASP A 189 -9.54 5.11 18.26
N LEU A 190 -9.19 6.26 17.70
CA LEU A 190 -7.78 6.62 17.41
C LEU A 190 -6.88 6.54 18.64
N ASP A 191 -7.30 7.11 19.77
CA ASP A 191 -6.51 7.09 21.01
C ASP A 191 -6.31 5.67 21.54
N THR A 192 -7.35 4.82 21.43
CA THR A 192 -7.30 3.41 21.82
C THR A 192 -6.35 2.63 20.92
N VAL A 193 -6.55 2.70 19.60
CA VAL A 193 -5.68 2.03 18.61
C VAL A 193 -4.24 2.48 18.82
N TYR A 194 -3.99 3.78 18.97
CA TYR A 194 -2.64 4.29 19.17
C TYR A 194 -2.00 3.82 20.47
N SER A 195 -2.75 3.78 21.58
CA SER A 195 -2.28 3.25 22.86
C SER A 195 -1.88 1.78 22.73
N GLU A 196 -2.68 0.97 22.04
CA GLU A 196 -2.39 -0.44 21.80
C GLU A 196 -1.18 -0.63 20.88
N MET A 197 -1.06 0.16 19.81
CA MET A 197 0.12 0.16 18.92
C MET A 197 1.39 0.58 19.66
N THR A 198 1.31 1.54 20.58
CA THR A 198 2.43 1.95 21.43
C THR A 198 2.86 0.81 22.36
N SER A 199 1.90 0.10 22.96
CA SER A 199 2.18 -1.10 23.76
C SER A 199 2.86 -2.19 22.91
N LEU A 200 2.39 -2.44 21.69
CA LEU A 200 3.04 -3.38 20.76
C LEU A 200 4.47 -2.95 20.40
N GLN A 201 4.73 -1.64 20.29
CA GLN A 201 6.07 -1.11 20.08
C GLN A 201 6.98 -1.32 21.29
N GLU A 202 6.50 -1.08 22.51
CA GLU A 202 7.23 -1.35 23.76
C GLU A 202 7.54 -2.87 23.90
N GLN A 203 6.65 -3.71 23.39
CA GLN A 203 6.84 -5.16 23.32
C GLN A 203 7.82 -5.60 22.22
N GLY A 204 8.22 -4.71 21.30
CA GLY A 204 9.08 -5.02 20.17
C GLY A 204 8.39 -5.83 19.07
N LEU A 205 7.05 -5.81 19.04
CA LEU A 205 6.20 -6.39 17.99
C LEU A 205 5.91 -5.38 16.88
N VAL A 206 6.05 -4.09 17.16
CA VAL A 206 5.93 -3.00 16.19
C VAL A 206 7.16 -2.10 16.26
N LYS A 207 7.54 -1.48 15.13
CA LYS A 207 8.51 -0.39 15.09
C LYS A 207 8.10 0.68 14.07
N ASP A 208 8.84 1.79 14.07
CA ASP A 208 8.65 2.91 13.14
C ASP A 208 7.23 3.50 13.18
N LEU A 209 6.57 3.45 14.35
CA LEU A 209 5.26 4.06 14.56
C LEU A 209 5.37 5.59 14.42
N GLY A 210 4.77 6.13 13.36
CA GLY A 210 4.83 7.56 13.04
C GLY A 210 4.07 8.43 14.05
N GLN A 211 4.78 9.04 15.00
CA GLN A 211 4.16 9.90 16.04
C GLN A 211 3.64 11.24 15.51
N GLU A 212 4.11 11.71 14.36
CA GLU A 212 3.77 13.04 13.82
C GLU A 212 2.41 13.11 13.11
N GLU A 213 1.83 11.98 12.70
CA GLU A 213 0.61 11.96 11.87
C GLU A 213 -0.67 12.23 12.67
N LEU A 214 -0.69 11.89 13.97
CA LEU A 214 -1.82 12.18 14.87
C LEU A 214 -2.16 13.68 14.96
N LYS A 215 -1.16 14.56 14.80
CA LYS A 215 -1.32 16.01 14.92
C LYS A 215 -1.91 16.66 13.66
N LYS A 216 -2.02 15.93 12.55
CA LYS A 216 -2.47 16.45 11.25
C LYS A 216 -3.96 16.25 11.00
N PHE A 217 -4.68 15.67 11.97
CA PHE A 217 -6.10 15.44 11.86
C PHE A 217 -6.88 16.73 11.58
N GLY A 218 -7.72 16.71 10.53
CA GLY A 218 -8.47 17.87 10.06
C GLY A 218 -7.67 18.91 9.26
N ALA A 219 -6.34 18.78 9.20
CA ALA A 219 -5.47 19.57 8.32
C ALA A 219 -5.19 18.86 6.98
N GLU A 220 -5.43 17.55 6.90
CA GLU A 220 -5.31 16.79 5.66
C GLU A 220 -6.48 17.10 4.70
N PRO A 221 -6.22 17.27 3.40
CA PRO A 221 -7.26 17.59 2.41
C PRO A 221 -8.42 16.58 2.37
N ASN A 222 -8.16 15.35 2.82
CA ASN A 222 -9.07 14.22 2.73
C ASN A 222 -9.74 13.89 4.08
N GLY A 223 -9.39 14.56 5.18
CA GLY A 223 -10.05 14.34 6.48
C GLY A 223 -9.81 12.98 7.18
N CYS A 224 -8.79 12.21 6.75
CA CYS A 224 -8.38 10.96 7.40
C CYS A 224 -7.13 11.16 8.26
N VAL A 225 -6.91 10.26 9.23
CA VAL A 225 -5.60 10.09 9.88
C VAL A 225 -5.00 8.79 9.39
N LYS A 226 -3.72 8.84 9.02
CA LYS A 226 -2.94 7.65 8.70
C LYS A 226 -2.10 7.26 9.92
N ILE A 227 -2.03 5.96 10.19
CA ILE A 227 -1.05 5.34 11.08
C ILE A 227 -0.21 4.43 10.20
N HIS A 228 1.10 4.66 10.20
CA HIS A 228 2.08 3.83 9.53
C HIS A 228 3.02 3.18 10.54
N CYS A 229 3.29 1.88 10.38
CA CYS A 229 4.30 1.17 11.16
C CYS A 229 4.77 -0.11 10.47
N LEU A 230 5.78 -0.74 11.05
CA LEU A 230 6.23 -2.08 10.68
C LEU A 230 5.89 -3.10 11.78
N ILE A 231 5.25 -4.20 11.40
CA ILE A 231 4.83 -5.29 12.28
C ILE A 231 5.85 -6.43 12.19
N LYS A 232 6.29 -6.93 13.33
CA LYS A 232 7.22 -8.05 13.42
C LYS A 232 6.51 -9.36 13.09
N THR A 233 7.19 -10.20 12.31
CA THR A 233 6.79 -11.57 12.00
C THR A 233 7.97 -12.51 12.23
N SER A 234 7.73 -13.81 12.18
CA SER A 234 8.75 -14.85 12.20
C SER A 234 9.79 -14.73 11.08
N THR A 235 9.42 -14.16 9.93
CA THR A 235 10.26 -14.01 8.74
C THR A 235 10.83 -12.60 8.55
N GLY A 236 10.38 -11.61 9.31
CA GLY A 236 10.88 -10.24 9.18
C GLY A 236 9.89 -9.18 9.68
N TRP A 237 9.67 -8.16 8.85
CA TRP A 237 8.79 -7.04 9.15
C TRP A 237 7.81 -6.85 7.99
N LYS A 238 6.53 -6.61 8.31
CA LYS A 238 5.47 -6.27 7.35
C LYS A 238 5.02 -4.84 7.53
N GLU A 239 4.76 -4.17 6.42
CA GLU A 239 4.23 -2.82 6.42
C GLU A 239 2.74 -2.81 6.72
N MET A 240 2.30 -1.83 7.50
CA MET A 240 0.89 -1.59 7.76
C MET A 240 0.57 -0.11 7.60
N GLU A 241 -0.55 0.13 6.94
CA GLU A 241 -1.23 1.42 6.88
C GLU A 241 -2.63 1.27 7.47
N ALA A 242 -2.94 2.06 8.50
CA ALA A 242 -4.28 2.13 9.07
C ALA A 242 -4.85 3.53 8.91
N PHE A 243 -6.08 3.61 8.42
CA PHE A 243 -6.77 4.85 8.08
C PHE A 243 -7.94 5.07 9.04
N GLY A 244 -7.79 6.04 9.94
CA GLY A 244 -8.85 6.49 10.84
C GLY A 244 -9.80 7.45 10.14
N GLN A 245 -11.09 7.15 10.16
CA GLN A 245 -12.11 7.85 9.40
C GLN A 245 -13.29 8.34 10.24
N TYR A 246 -13.86 9.48 9.85
CA TYR A 246 -15.13 9.92 10.39
C TYR A 246 -16.29 9.15 9.75
N MET A 247 -16.79 8.14 10.45
CA MET A 247 -17.93 7.34 9.98
C MET A 247 -19.25 8.12 9.96
N HIS A 248 -19.43 9.07 10.90
CA HIS A 248 -20.72 9.76 11.12
C HIS A 248 -20.86 11.09 10.38
N ASP A 249 -19.76 11.82 10.13
CA ASP A 249 -19.84 13.20 9.62
C ASP A 249 -20.37 13.28 8.19
N GLU A 250 -20.26 12.24 7.36
CA GLU A 250 -20.85 12.23 6.01
C GLU A 250 -22.36 11.94 6.02
N ILE A 251 -22.87 11.17 7.00
CA ILE A 251 -24.31 10.91 7.14
C ILE A 251 -25.06 12.20 7.52
N VAL A 252 -24.44 13.04 8.36
CA VAL A 252 -25.07 14.26 8.90
C VAL A 252 -24.68 15.52 8.11
N ASN A 253 -23.50 15.54 7.47
CA ASN A 253 -23.00 16.67 6.67
C ASN A 253 -22.64 16.23 5.24
N GLN A 254 -23.65 16.15 4.36
CA GLN A 254 -23.53 15.84 2.92
C GLN A 254 -22.66 16.82 2.10
N ASN A 255 -22.08 17.84 2.74
CA ASN A 255 -21.29 18.91 2.10
C ASN A 255 -19.78 18.80 2.35
N LYS A 256 -19.28 17.74 3.01
CA LYS A 256 -17.84 17.52 3.17
C LYS A 256 -17.28 16.69 2.01
N PRO A 257 -16.04 16.96 1.55
CA PRO A 257 -15.40 16.17 0.50
C PRO A 257 -15.30 14.71 0.95
N THR A 258 -15.67 13.78 0.07
CA THR A 258 -15.40 12.36 0.28
C THR A 258 -13.89 12.14 0.33
N ASN A 259 -13.41 11.47 1.37
CA ASN A 259 -12.00 11.20 1.60
C ASN A 259 -11.31 10.28 0.58
N GLY A 260 -12.03 9.83 -0.46
CA GLY A 260 -11.53 8.92 -1.48
C GLY A 260 -11.35 7.47 -1.00
N LEU A 261 -11.79 7.16 0.22
CA LEU A 261 -11.76 5.84 0.84
C LEU A 261 -13.20 5.38 1.14
N ILE A 262 -13.35 4.14 1.60
CA ILE A 262 -14.64 3.60 2.07
C ILE A 262 -14.83 4.02 3.50
N ASN A 263 -16.01 4.53 3.85
CA ASN A 263 -16.37 4.85 5.23
C ASN A 263 -17.29 3.76 5.76
N LEU A 264 -16.76 2.91 6.65
CA LEU A 264 -17.57 1.88 7.29
C LEU A 264 -18.68 2.50 8.13
N GLY A 265 -19.90 2.03 7.98
CA GLY A 265 -21.04 2.50 8.76
C GLY A 265 -21.54 3.90 8.35
N ALA A 266 -21.15 4.39 7.16
CA ALA A 266 -21.78 5.55 6.53
C ALA A 266 -23.11 5.18 5.82
N GLU A 267 -23.22 3.92 5.39
CA GLU A 267 -24.45 3.32 4.86
C GLU A 267 -24.51 1.84 5.26
N GLN A 268 -25.61 1.17 4.96
CA GLN A 268 -25.74 -0.26 5.23
C GLN A 268 -24.68 -1.04 4.43
N GLN A 269 -23.79 -1.73 5.15
CA GLN A 269 -22.68 -2.47 4.58
C GLN A 269 -22.54 -3.82 5.28
N THR A 270 -22.08 -4.81 4.53
CA THR A 270 -21.70 -6.11 5.06
C THR A 270 -20.18 -6.20 5.13
N VAL A 271 -19.68 -6.74 6.24
CA VAL A 271 -18.28 -7.15 6.41
C VAL A 271 -18.24 -8.65 6.70
N GLU A 272 -17.23 -9.32 6.17
CA GLU A 272 -17.07 -10.77 6.33
C GLU A 272 -16.01 -11.06 7.40
N LEU A 273 -16.30 -11.98 8.32
CA LEU A 273 -15.37 -12.43 9.34
C LEU A 273 -14.57 -13.63 8.83
N VAL A 274 -13.27 -13.43 8.61
CA VAL A 274 -12.32 -14.51 8.32
C VAL A 274 -11.59 -14.92 9.59
N ASN A 275 -11.38 -16.22 9.78
CA ASN A 275 -10.58 -16.71 10.88
C ASN A 275 -9.10 -16.73 10.48
N VAL A 276 -8.26 -16.03 11.25
CA VAL A 276 -6.82 -15.93 11.03
C VAL A 276 -6.11 -16.33 12.32
N ASN A 277 -5.51 -17.53 12.32
CA ASN A 277 -4.82 -18.07 13.49
C ASN A 277 -5.66 -18.03 14.79
N GLY A 278 -6.98 -18.28 14.70
CA GLY A 278 -7.89 -18.25 15.84
C GLY A 278 -8.42 -16.87 16.23
N ILE A 279 -8.10 -15.83 15.44
CA ILE A 279 -8.64 -14.47 15.56
C ILE A 279 -9.64 -14.26 14.43
N ASP A 280 -10.87 -13.89 14.77
CA ASP A 280 -11.86 -13.45 13.79
C ASP A 280 -11.56 -11.99 13.42
N VAL A 281 -11.32 -11.79 12.13
CA VAL A 281 -10.91 -10.51 11.56
C VAL A 281 -11.94 -10.08 10.52
N PRO A 282 -12.53 -8.88 10.63
CA PRO A 282 -13.40 -8.33 9.60
C PRO A 282 -12.58 -7.94 8.38
N ILE A 283 -12.99 -8.45 7.22
CA ILE A 283 -12.55 -7.98 5.91
C ILE A 283 -13.74 -7.29 5.24
N GLY A 284 -13.49 -6.25 4.43
CA GLY A 284 -14.54 -5.67 3.59
C GLY A 284 -15.16 -6.73 2.68
N SER A 285 -16.46 -6.63 2.40
CA SER A 285 -17.14 -7.51 1.43
C SER A 285 -16.66 -7.29 -0.01
N GLU A 286 -17.13 -8.12 -0.95
CA GLU A 286 -16.90 -7.91 -2.39
C GLU A 286 -17.35 -6.51 -2.85
N ALA A 287 -18.51 -6.04 -2.37
CA ALA A 287 -19.02 -4.71 -2.67
C ALA A 287 -18.12 -3.61 -2.10
N THR A 288 -17.61 -3.82 -0.88
CA THR A 288 -16.58 -2.95 -0.27
C THR A 288 -15.32 -2.95 -1.13
N ALA A 289 -14.78 -4.11 -1.53
CA ALA A 289 -13.61 -4.17 -2.40
C ALA A 289 -13.85 -3.38 -3.71
N GLU A 290 -15.00 -3.59 -4.34
CA GLU A 290 -15.39 -2.91 -5.58
C GLU A 290 -15.46 -1.38 -5.40
N GLU A 291 -16.15 -0.91 -4.37
CA GLU A 291 -16.29 0.52 -4.09
C GLU A 291 -14.93 1.19 -3.88
N LEU A 292 -14.01 0.53 -3.15
CA LEU A 292 -12.68 1.05 -2.89
C LEU A 292 -11.96 1.28 -4.21
N TYR A 293 -11.95 0.26 -5.07
CA TYR A 293 -11.29 0.33 -6.37
C TYR A 293 -11.97 1.34 -7.30
N LEU A 294 -13.30 1.51 -7.25
CA LEU A 294 -14.01 2.53 -8.00
C LEU A 294 -13.61 3.95 -7.57
N LYS A 295 -13.67 4.26 -6.27
CA LYS A 295 -13.26 5.58 -5.73
C LYS A 295 -11.81 5.89 -6.05
N ASN A 296 -10.95 4.89 -5.89
CA ASN A 296 -9.54 4.95 -6.25
C ASN A 296 -9.32 5.19 -7.76
N THR A 297 -10.10 4.52 -8.61
CA THR A 297 -10.07 4.73 -10.07
C THR A 297 -10.51 6.16 -10.39
N ILE A 298 -11.59 6.64 -9.79
CA ILE A 298 -12.09 8.01 -10.00
C ILE A 298 -11.06 9.04 -9.62
N ASN A 299 -10.42 8.93 -8.46
CA ASN A 299 -9.40 9.90 -8.06
C ASN A 299 -8.25 9.97 -9.06
N GLU A 300 -7.85 8.83 -9.63
CA GLU A 300 -6.76 8.80 -10.61
C GLU A 300 -7.21 9.23 -12.01
N PHE A 301 -8.47 9.00 -12.39
CA PHE A 301 -9.06 9.46 -13.66
C PHE A 301 -9.63 10.89 -13.60
N ALA A 302 -9.92 11.45 -12.43
CA ALA A 302 -10.35 12.85 -12.30
C ALA A 302 -9.17 13.81 -12.46
N LEU A 303 -7.95 13.32 -12.21
CA LEU A 303 -6.70 13.98 -12.58
C LEU A 303 -6.41 13.89 -14.09
N PHE A 304 -7.31 13.28 -14.88
CA PHE A 304 -7.23 13.19 -16.33
C PHE A 304 -7.79 14.46 -16.97
N ASP A 305 -6.94 15.45 -17.21
CA ASP A 305 -7.30 16.60 -18.04
C ASP A 305 -7.35 16.17 -19.53
N LEU A 306 -8.56 16.06 -20.08
CA LEU A 306 -8.79 15.78 -21.50
C LEU A 306 -8.43 16.96 -22.40
N ASP A 307 -8.57 18.19 -21.88
CA ASP A 307 -8.45 19.46 -22.60
C ASP A 307 -7.22 20.26 -22.15
N GLY A 308 -6.20 19.53 -21.71
CA GLY A 308 -4.86 19.97 -21.39
C GLY A 308 -4.67 21.47 -21.23
N TRP A 309 -4.55 21.95 -19.99
CA TRP A 309 -3.65 23.06 -19.64
C TRP A 309 -3.54 23.35 -18.14
N GLN A 310 -4.27 22.66 -17.27
CA GLN A 310 -4.13 22.86 -15.82
C GLN A 310 -3.40 21.68 -15.19
N ASN A 311 -2.10 21.88 -14.95
CA ASN A 311 -1.23 21.00 -14.16
C ASN A 311 -1.99 20.37 -12.98
N LYS A 312 -2.17 19.03 -13.01
CA LYS A 312 -2.15 18.12 -11.85
C LYS A 312 -2.37 16.67 -12.32
N GLY A 313 -1.28 15.93 -12.52
CA GLY A 313 -1.31 14.46 -12.53
C GLY A 313 -0.63 13.81 -13.73
N ASN A 314 0.47 13.11 -13.47
CA ASN A 314 0.89 12.03 -14.36
C ASN A 314 -0.19 10.94 -14.33
N LEU A 315 -0.49 10.29 -15.47
CA LEU A 315 -1.29 9.07 -15.45
C LEU A 315 -0.56 8.06 -14.56
N ASN A 316 -1.13 7.76 -13.39
CA ASN A 316 -0.64 6.69 -12.56
C ASN A 316 -1.05 5.37 -13.21
N ALA A 317 -0.10 4.55 -13.61
CA ALA A 317 -0.42 3.27 -14.24
C ALA A 317 -1.22 2.34 -13.29
N LYS A 318 -1.22 2.62 -11.98
CA LYS A 318 -2.15 2.04 -11.00
C LYS A 318 -3.64 2.21 -11.37
N ALA A 319 -4.03 3.27 -12.10
CA ALA A 319 -5.41 3.51 -12.50
C ALA A 319 -5.96 2.42 -13.41
N LEU A 320 -5.10 1.90 -14.29
CA LEU A 320 -5.45 0.81 -15.20
C LEU A 320 -5.55 -0.52 -14.45
N GLN A 321 -4.60 -0.76 -13.52
CA GLN A 321 -4.65 -1.93 -12.65
C GLN A 321 -5.95 -1.98 -11.83
N ARG A 322 -6.45 -0.82 -11.38
CA ARG A 322 -7.70 -0.73 -10.62
C ARG A 322 -8.93 -1.03 -11.47
N ILE A 323 -8.98 -0.59 -12.73
CA ILE A 323 -10.02 -1.02 -13.69
C ILE A 323 -10.01 -2.54 -13.85
N PHE A 324 -8.84 -3.18 -13.97
CA PHE A 324 -8.80 -4.65 -14.05
C PHE A 324 -9.26 -5.35 -12.80
N ASN A 325 -8.90 -4.82 -11.63
CA ASN A 325 -9.38 -5.36 -10.37
C ASN A 325 -10.91 -5.31 -10.31
N LEU A 326 -11.54 -4.25 -10.82
CA LEU A 326 -13.00 -4.13 -10.93
C LEU A 326 -13.59 -5.17 -11.89
N ILE A 327 -13.00 -5.33 -13.07
CA ILE A 327 -13.43 -6.35 -14.05
C ILE A 327 -13.32 -7.76 -13.47
N ASN A 328 -12.29 -8.01 -12.66
CA ASN A 328 -12.05 -9.30 -12.03
C ASN A 328 -13.05 -9.61 -10.91
N LEU A 329 -13.46 -8.61 -10.13
CA LEU A 329 -14.50 -8.75 -9.11
C LEU A 329 -15.84 -9.07 -9.76
N ASP A 330 -16.23 -8.26 -10.75
CA ASP A 330 -17.56 -8.29 -11.36
C ASP A 330 -17.90 -9.57 -12.14
N GLY A 331 -16.93 -10.42 -12.45
CA GLY A 331 -17.23 -11.75 -12.98
C GLY A 331 -17.84 -11.77 -14.40
N ARG A 332 -17.99 -10.63 -15.09
CA ARG A 332 -18.50 -10.50 -16.47
C ARG A 332 -17.41 -10.56 -17.55
N ASP A 333 -17.81 -10.54 -18.82
CA ASP A 333 -16.89 -10.34 -19.94
C ASP A 333 -16.35 -8.90 -19.97
N PHE A 334 -15.15 -8.72 -20.54
CA PHE A 334 -14.41 -7.47 -20.48
C PHE A 334 -15.20 -6.23 -20.95
N ALA A 335 -15.95 -6.35 -22.05
CA ALA A 335 -16.69 -5.21 -22.60
C ALA A 335 -17.86 -4.82 -21.68
N ASN A 336 -18.63 -5.81 -21.23
CA ASN A 336 -19.72 -5.60 -20.30
C ASN A 336 -19.25 -5.11 -18.92
N SER A 337 -18.06 -5.53 -18.48
CA SER A 337 -17.44 -5.04 -17.24
C SER A 337 -17.04 -3.57 -17.35
N ILE A 338 -16.46 -3.11 -18.48
CA ILE A 338 -16.12 -1.68 -18.67
C ILE A 338 -17.38 -0.81 -18.70
N ASP A 339 -18.41 -1.23 -19.44
CA ASP A 339 -19.70 -0.53 -19.46
C ASP A 339 -20.30 -0.45 -18.04
N SER A 340 -20.19 -1.53 -17.27
CA SER A 340 -20.62 -1.52 -15.88
C SER A 340 -19.78 -0.62 -14.97
N VAL A 341 -18.47 -0.55 -15.16
CA VAL A 341 -17.63 0.35 -14.35
C VAL A 341 -18.06 1.79 -14.58
N ILE A 342 -18.30 2.18 -15.85
CA ILE A 342 -18.82 3.51 -16.19
C ILE A 342 -20.18 3.77 -15.51
N GLU A 343 -21.10 2.80 -15.59
CA GLU A 343 -22.42 2.89 -14.93
C GLU A 343 -22.28 3.02 -13.41
N LYS A 344 -21.41 2.23 -12.77
CA LYS A 344 -21.19 2.26 -11.33
C LYS A 344 -20.56 3.57 -10.86
N ILE A 345 -19.60 4.14 -11.62
CA ILE A 345 -19.05 5.48 -11.34
C ILE A 345 -20.16 6.53 -11.29
N SER A 346 -21.13 6.47 -12.22
CA SER A 346 -22.25 7.42 -12.28
C SER A 346 -23.22 7.32 -11.09
N ARG A 347 -23.18 6.21 -10.36
CA ARG A 347 -24.07 5.90 -9.23
C ARG A 347 -23.43 6.10 -7.86
N LEU A 348 -22.13 6.41 -7.81
CA LEU A 348 -21.45 6.63 -6.54
C LEU A 348 -22.02 7.83 -5.79
N LYS A 349 -22.08 7.67 -4.47
CA LYS A 349 -22.61 8.67 -3.57
C LYS A 349 -21.53 9.18 -2.61
N PRO A 350 -21.48 10.51 -2.37
CA PRO A 350 -22.10 11.56 -3.17
C PRO A 350 -21.49 11.65 -4.58
N PRO A 351 -22.26 12.10 -5.59
CA PRO A 351 -21.69 12.43 -6.90
C PRO A 351 -20.77 13.64 -6.75
N THR A 352 -19.55 13.51 -7.26
CA THR A 352 -18.55 14.60 -7.23
C THR A 352 -18.21 15.04 -8.64
N GLU A 353 -17.69 16.27 -8.80
CA GLU A 353 -17.17 16.76 -10.09
C GLU A 353 -16.08 15.81 -10.62
N GLN A 354 -15.25 15.28 -9.74
CA GLN A 354 -14.23 14.26 -10.03
C GLN A 354 -14.86 12.98 -10.58
N SER A 355 -15.96 12.49 -9.99
CA SER A 355 -16.69 11.32 -10.49
C SER A 355 -17.21 11.54 -11.92
N HIS A 356 -17.76 12.72 -12.21
CA HIS A 356 -18.25 13.07 -13.55
C HIS A 356 -17.11 13.19 -14.57
N LEU A 357 -15.99 13.83 -14.21
CA LEU A 357 -14.81 13.94 -15.06
C LEU A 357 -14.19 12.57 -15.37
N ALA A 358 -14.09 11.70 -14.36
CA ALA A 358 -13.59 10.33 -14.52
C ALA A 358 -14.52 9.51 -15.42
N GLN A 359 -15.84 9.60 -15.22
CA GLN A 359 -16.83 8.94 -16.07
C GLN A 359 -16.70 9.36 -17.53
N ALA A 360 -16.71 10.67 -17.80
CA ALA A 360 -16.58 11.21 -19.15
C ALA A 360 -15.28 10.78 -19.81
N SER A 361 -14.18 10.78 -19.06
CA SER A 361 -12.86 10.34 -19.52
C SER A 361 -12.84 8.87 -19.90
N ILE A 362 -13.33 7.99 -19.04
CA ILE A 362 -13.37 6.54 -19.31
C ILE A 362 -14.30 6.25 -20.50
N GLN A 363 -15.46 6.93 -20.57
CA GLN A 363 -16.41 6.80 -21.66
C GLN A 363 -15.81 7.22 -23.01
N GLU A 364 -15.15 8.38 -23.09
CA GLU A 364 -14.53 8.86 -24.34
C GLU A 364 -13.46 7.89 -24.86
N ILE A 365 -12.63 7.38 -23.95
CA ILE A 365 -11.61 6.39 -24.30
C ILE A 365 -12.28 5.10 -24.77
N TRP A 366 -13.33 4.64 -24.08
CA TRP A 366 -14.05 3.43 -24.42
C TRP A 366 -14.73 3.53 -25.80
N ASP A 367 -15.33 4.67 -26.11
CA ASP A 367 -15.91 4.93 -27.42
C ASP A 367 -14.86 4.93 -28.52
N LYS A 368 -13.71 5.57 -28.30
CA LYS A 368 -12.58 5.52 -29.24
C LYS A 368 -12.07 4.09 -29.42
N PHE A 369 -11.96 3.32 -28.34
CA PHE A 369 -11.50 1.93 -28.40
C PHE A 369 -12.44 1.05 -29.23
N LYS A 370 -13.76 1.19 -29.07
CA LYS A 370 -14.77 0.44 -29.84
C LYS A 370 -14.70 0.68 -31.35
N THR A 371 -14.11 1.79 -31.80
CA THR A 371 -13.99 2.13 -33.24
C THR A 371 -12.78 1.49 -33.92
N LEU A 372 -11.90 0.81 -33.19
CA LEU A 372 -10.68 0.21 -33.73
C LEU A 372 -10.94 -1.19 -34.39
N PRO A 373 -10.17 -1.60 -35.43
CA PRO A 373 -10.33 -2.89 -36.12
C PRO A 373 -10.13 -4.13 -35.23
N LYS A 374 -10.66 -5.32 -35.62
CA LYS A 374 -10.96 -6.47 -34.72
C LYS A 374 -10.08 -7.76 -34.76
N SER A 375 -8.96 -7.91 -35.47
CA SER A 375 -8.37 -9.24 -35.76
C SER A 375 -6.85 -9.55 -35.52
N GLY A 376 -6.41 -9.93 -34.31
CA GLY A 376 -5.04 -10.43 -34.03
C GLY A 376 -4.70 -10.69 -32.54
N ALA A 377 -3.46 -11.09 -32.24
CA ALA A 377 -2.98 -11.50 -30.91
C ALA A 377 -2.43 -10.29 -30.14
N GLY A 378 -3.26 -9.69 -29.27
CA GLY A 378 -3.00 -8.39 -28.63
C GLY A 378 -1.71 -8.30 -27.80
N LEU A 379 -1.37 -7.07 -27.38
CA LEU A 379 -0.14 -6.69 -26.68
C LEU A 379 0.30 -7.64 -25.55
N VAL A 380 -0.71 -8.14 -24.86
CA VAL A 380 -0.64 -9.17 -23.85
C VAL A 380 0.19 -10.39 -24.30
N ASN A 381 -0.07 -10.93 -25.49
CA ASN A 381 0.68 -12.05 -26.05
C ASN A 381 2.12 -11.66 -26.41
N HIS A 382 2.31 -10.45 -26.95
CA HIS A 382 3.65 -9.93 -27.27
C HIS A 382 4.51 -9.72 -26.00
N LEU A 383 3.90 -9.28 -24.90
CA LEU A 383 4.58 -9.13 -23.61
C LEU A 383 4.79 -10.46 -22.89
N MET A 384 3.90 -11.44 -23.08
CA MET A 384 4.11 -12.83 -22.64
C MET A 384 5.33 -13.46 -23.31
N GLU A 385 5.46 -13.33 -24.64
CA GLU A 385 6.60 -13.85 -25.39
C GLU A 385 7.92 -13.19 -24.98
N ARG A 386 7.91 -11.90 -24.67
CA ARG A 386 9.09 -11.19 -24.17
C ARG A 386 9.39 -11.41 -22.68
N GLY A 387 8.40 -11.87 -21.92
CA GLY A 387 8.47 -12.05 -20.47
C GLY A 387 8.55 -13.50 -20.01
N ASP A 388 8.61 -14.47 -20.93
CA ASP A 388 8.57 -15.92 -20.65
C ASP A 388 7.39 -16.36 -19.77
N ILE A 389 6.21 -15.75 -19.97
CA ILE A 389 5.01 -16.05 -19.17
C ILE A 389 4.23 -17.22 -19.80
N ASN A 390 4.18 -18.36 -19.12
CA ASN A 390 3.42 -19.55 -19.54
C ASN A 390 2.03 -19.61 -18.88
N VAL A 391 1.02 -19.99 -19.66
CA VAL A 391 -0.41 -20.07 -19.26
C VAL A 391 -1.04 -21.43 -19.58
N GLN A 392 -0.22 -22.47 -19.83
CA GLN A 392 -0.70 -23.81 -20.09
C GLN A 392 -1.57 -24.35 -18.93
N GLY A 393 -2.77 -24.82 -19.27
CA GLY A 393 -3.72 -25.43 -18.32
C GLY A 393 -4.82 -24.51 -17.80
N GLU A 394 -4.75 -23.21 -18.08
CA GLU A 394 -5.74 -22.22 -17.63
C GLU A 394 -6.93 -22.08 -18.60
N SER A 395 -8.10 -21.69 -18.09
CA SER A 395 -9.25 -21.35 -18.94
C SER A 395 -8.96 -20.11 -19.80
N GLU A 396 -9.55 -19.99 -21.00
CA GLU A 396 -9.34 -18.83 -21.90
C GLU A 396 -9.55 -17.48 -21.20
N ARG A 397 -10.50 -17.45 -20.26
CA ARG A 397 -10.79 -16.29 -19.43
C ARG A 397 -9.70 -16.02 -18.39
N ALA A 398 -9.27 -17.04 -17.65
CA ALA A 398 -8.20 -16.92 -16.66
C ALA A 398 -6.88 -16.52 -17.33
N THR A 399 -6.58 -17.10 -18.49
CA THR A 399 -5.48 -16.68 -19.35
C THR A 399 -5.60 -15.19 -19.67
N LYS A 400 -6.71 -14.71 -20.25
CA LYS A 400 -6.87 -13.29 -20.60
C LYS A 400 -6.68 -12.34 -19.41
N ILE A 401 -7.16 -12.71 -18.23
CA ILE A 401 -7.03 -11.88 -17.03
C ILE A 401 -5.56 -11.82 -16.57
N LEU A 402 -4.94 -12.98 -16.36
CA LEU A 402 -3.55 -13.09 -15.89
C LEU A 402 -2.59 -12.37 -16.84
N THR A 403 -2.81 -12.53 -18.13
CA THR A 403 -1.93 -12.00 -19.15
C THR A 403 -2.10 -10.50 -19.30
N THR A 404 -3.31 -9.98 -19.06
CA THR A 404 -3.56 -8.53 -19.03
C THR A 404 -3.02 -7.86 -17.77
N GLU A 405 -3.16 -8.48 -16.59
CA GLU A 405 -2.53 -8.02 -15.34
C GLU A 405 -1.01 -7.88 -15.51
N LYS A 406 -0.36 -8.91 -16.06
CA LYS A 406 1.09 -8.88 -16.33
C LYS A 406 1.49 -7.86 -17.41
N ALA A 407 0.67 -7.67 -18.44
CA ALA A 407 0.91 -6.66 -19.45
C ALA A 407 0.85 -5.24 -18.86
N VAL A 408 -0.12 -4.97 -17.98
CA VAL A 408 -0.24 -3.71 -17.24
C VAL A 408 0.96 -3.51 -16.34
N ASP A 409 1.40 -4.51 -15.58
CA ASP A 409 2.61 -4.43 -14.76
C ASP A 409 3.85 -4.06 -15.58
N ILE A 410 4.05 -4.72 -16.73
CA ILE A 410 5.20 -4.46 -17.60
C ILE A 410 5.13 -3.04 -18.18
N ILE A 411 3.95 -2.60 -18.65
CA ILE A 411 3.76 -1.24 -19.18
C ILE A 411 4.01 -0.22 -18.08
N THR A 412 3.40 -0.41 -16.90
CA THR A 412 3.58 0.42 -15.70
C THR A 412 5.05 0.61 -15.38
N ASN A 413 5.78 -0.48 -15.23
CA ASN A 413 7.21 -0.43 -14.91
C ASN A 413 8.02 0.27 -16.00
N LYS A 414 7.67 0.04 -17.27
CA LYS A 414 8.35 0.65 -18.42
C LYS A 414 8.05 2.14 -18.54
N THR A 415 6.81 2.56 -18.30
CA THR A 415 6.42 3.98 -18.29
C THR A 415 7.08 4.69 -17.13
N ASP A 416 7.05 4.13 -15.92
CA ASP A 416 7.69 4.70 -14.74
C ASP A 416 9.20 4.88 -14.93
N ARG A 417 9.88 3.85 -15.45
CA ARG A 417 11.30 3.92 -15.77
C ARG A 417 11.59 5.01 -16.81
N THR A 418 10.78 5.09 -17.86
CA THR A 418 10.98 6.10 -18.91
C THR A 418 10.72 7.51 -18.39
N MET A 419 9.69 7.69 -17.56
CA MET A 419 9.41 8.95 -16.91
C MET A 419 10.54 9.39 -15.98
N ARG A 420 11.11 8.46 -15.21
CA ARG A 420 12.27 8.73 -14.35
C ARG A 420 13.46 9.22 -15.17
N VAL A 421 13.84 8.48 -16.22
CA VAL A 421 14.96 8.86 -17.09
C VAL A 421 14.73 10.22 -17.74
N VAL A 422 13.56 10.46 -18.31
CA VAL A 422 13.23 11.74 -18.97
C VAL A 422 13.21 12.90 -17.96
N ASN A 423 12.71 12.68 -16.73
CA ASN A 423 12.67 13.71 -15.70
C ASN A 423 14.06 14.04 -15.14
N GLU A 424 14.88 13.04 -14.86
CA GLU A 424 16.28 13.22 -14.45
C GLU A 424 17.09 13.94 -15.54
N GLN A 425 16.92 13.51 -16.80
CA GLN A 425 17.55 14.16 -17.95
C GLN A 425 17.09 15.61 -18.11
N TYR A 426 15.79 15.88 -17.96
CA TYR A 426 15.25 17.23 -18.03
C TYR A 426 15.85 18.12 -16.94
N LYS A 427 15.86 17.69 -15.68
CA LYS A 427 16.43 18.47 -14.56
C LYS A 427 17.89 18.83 -14.81
N TYR A 428 18.72 17.84 -15.16
CA TYR A 428 20.13 18.07 -15.48
C TYR A 428 20.32 19.10 -16.61
N LEU A 429 19.56 18.96 -17.70
CA LEU A 429 19.69 19.84 -18.85
C LEU A 429 19.11 21.24 -18.63
N ASP A 430 18.05 21.36 -17.83
CA ASP A 430 17.43 22.62 -17.42
C ASP A 430 18.40 23.42 -16.55
N GLU A 431 19.04 22.77 -15.56
CA GLU A 431 20.08 23.36 -14.73
C GLU A 431 21.28 23.80 -15.58
N LEU A 432 21.77 22.94 -16.47
CA LEU A 432 22.89 23.24 -17.36
C LEU A 432 22.59 24.43 -18.28
N ALA A 433 21.41 24.43 -18.91
CA ALA A 433 21.00 25.50 -19.83
C ALA A 433 20.78 26.82 -19.10
N THR A 434 20.17 26.79 -17.92
CA THR A 434 19.92 27.98 -17.09
C THR A 434 21.23 28.57 -16.58
N ALA A 435 22.19 27.75 -16.13
CA ALA A 435 23.50 28.20 -15.69
C ALA A 435 24.27 28.91 -16.82
N VAL A 436 24.28 28.34 -18.03
CA VAL A 436 24.92 28.98 -19.19
C VAL A 436 24.17 30.24 -19.62
N ALA A 437 22.83 30.22 -19.57
CA ALA A 437 22.02 31.39 -19.89
C ALA A 437 22.19 32.54 -18.88
N ALA A 438 22.46 32.25 -17.61
CA ALA A 438 22.71 33.24 -16.58
C ALA A 438 24.09 33.90 -16.68
N THR A 439 25.06 33.26 -17.35
CA THR A 439 26.37 33.85 -17.58
C THR A 439 26.25 35.03 -18.56
N GLU A 440 26.78 36.19 -18.16
CA GLU A 440 26.69 37.46 -18.92
C GLU A 440 27.47 37.40 -20.25
N LYS A 441 28.66 36.75 -20.23
CA LYS A 441 29.49 36.48 -21.43
C LYS A 441 29.93 35.01 -21.44
N PRO A 442 29.05 34.07 -21.81
CA PRO A 442 29.41 32.66 -21.84
C PRO A 442 30.41 32.40 -22.97
N THR A 443 31.35 31.48 -22.76
CA THR A 443 32.32 31.13 -23.79
C THR A 443 31.63 30.45 -24.97
N GLN A 444 32.12 30.68 -26.18
CA GLN A 444 31.60 30.03 -27.38
C GLN A 444 31.67 28.50 -27.27
N SER A 445 32.75 27.98 -26.66
CA SER A 445 32.91 26.55 -26.37
C SER A 445 31.88 26.04 -25.37
N GLY A 446 31.58 26.81 -24.31
CA GLY A 446 30.55 26.48 -23.32
C GLY A 446 29.14 26.45 -23.91
N LEU A 447 28.77 27.47 -24.70
CA LEU A 447 27.50 27.49 -25.43
C LEU A 447 27.37 26.30 -26.38
N THR A 448 28.41 26.01 -27.16
CA THR A 448 28.41 24.90 -28.12
C THR A 448 28.27 23.56 -27.43
N ALA A 449 28.97 23.36 -26.31
CA ALA A 449 28.89 22.12 -25.52
C ALA A 449 27.49 21.91 -24.94
N THR A 450 26.89 22.95 -24.33
CA THR A 450 25.53 22.85 -23.76
C THR A 450 24.47 22.66 -24.82
N ILE A 451 24.58 23.32 -25.99
CA ILE A 451 23.66 23.08 -27.13
C ILE A 451 23.78 21.63 -27.62
N SER A 452 24.99 21.08 -27.66
CA SER A 452 25.22 19.66 -28.04
C SER A 452 24.57 18.70 -27.04
N GLU A 453 24.72 18.93 -25.74
CA GLU A 453 24.09 18.11 -24.70
C GLU A 453 22.56 18.21 -24.72
N LEU A 454 22.01 19.41 -24.95
CA LEU A 454 20.57 19.59 -25.16
C LEU A 454 20.07 18.81 -26.37
N LYS A 455 20.81 18.81 -27.49
CA LYS A 455 20.44 18.01 -28.68
C LYS A 455 20.38 16.53 -28.36
N LYS A 456 21.42 15.98 -27.71
CA LYS A 456 21.44 14.56 -27.29
C LYS A 456 20.24 14.21 -26.39
N GLY A 457 19.93 15.04 -25.41
CA GLY A 457 18.79 14.83 -24.53
C GLY A 457 17.44 14.91 -25.22
N ILE A 458 17.28 15.85 -26.15
CA ILE A 458 16.09 15.96 -27.01
C ILE A 458 15.94 14.70 -27.86
N ASP A 459 17.02 14.25 -28.50
CA ASP A 459 17.02 13.05 -29.35
C ASP A 459 16.69 11.79 -28.55
N GLN A 460 17.18 11.68 -27.32
CA GLN A 460 16.83 10.59 -26.40
C GLN A 460 15.34 10.60 -26.03
N CYS A 461 14.79 11.77 -25.68
CA CYS A 461 13.37 11.93 -25.37
C CYS A 461 12.47 11.60 -26.59
N LEU A 462 12.86 12.10 -27.78
CA LEU A 462 12.20 11.76 -29.04
C LEU A 462 12.32 10.27 -29.37
N GLY A 463 13.46 9.65 -29.05
CA GLY A 463 13.68 8.21 -29.17
C GLY A 463 12.66 7.40 -28.37
N PHE A 464 12.40 7.79 -27.12
CA PHE A 464 11.32 7.19 -26.32
C PHE A 464 9.95 7.44 -26.95
N GLY A 465 9.66 8.66 -27.40
CA GLY A 465 8.40 8.99 -28.07
C GLY A 465 8.16 8.18 -29.35
N ASN A 466 9.22 7.95 -30.13
CA ASN A 466 9.21 7.13 -31.35
C ASN A 466 9.07 5.65 -31.03
N MET A 467 9.80 5.13 -30.05
CA MET A 467 9.64 3.76 -29.55
C MET A 467 8.18 3.52 -29.15
N TYR A 468 7.56 4.44 -28.41
CA TYR A 468 6.15 4.35 -28.03
C TYR A 468 5.18 4.50 -29.21
N LYS A 469 5.50 5.34 -30.19
CA LYS A 469 4.72 5.46 -31.44
C LYS A 469 4.77 4.17 -32.25
N GLU A 470 5.96 3.56 -32.39
CA GLU A 470 6.13 2.28 -33.06
C GLU A 470 5.48 1.14 -32.26
N TYR A 471 5.52 1.20 -30.94
CA TYR A 471 4.81 0.26 -30.08
C TYR A 471 3.28 0.37 -30.26
N ILE A 472 2.71 1.57 -30.30
CA ILE A 472 1.29 1.77 -30.66
C ILE A 472 0.99 1.24 -32.06
N LYS A 473 1.87 1.48 -33.04
CA LYS A 473 1.69 0.97 -34.40
C LYS A 473 1.72 -0.55 -34.44
N GLN A 474 2.63 -1.19 -33.71
CA GLN A 474 2.74 -2.65 -33.59
C GLN A 474 1.49 -3.24 -32.95
N ILE A 475 0.99 -2.64 -31.86
CA ILE A 475 -0.29 -3.02 -31.23
C ILE A 475 -1.45 -2.88 -32.22
N ASN A 476 -1.46 -1.82 -33.02
CA ASN A 476 -2.52 -1.54 -33.98
C ASN A 476 -2.41 -2.38 -35.27
N SER A 477 -1.21 -2.83 -35.66
CA SER A 477 -0.98 -3.71 -36.82
C SER A 477 -1.24 -5.17 -36.50
N ASP A 478 -1.07 -5.58 -35.23
CA ASP A 478 -1.31 -6.94 -34.73
C ASP A 478 -2.67 -7.10 -34.04
N ASN A 479 -3.56 -6.11 -34.19
CA ASN A 479 -4.98 -6.31 -34.48
C ASN A 479 -5.84 -6.94 -33.37
N LYS A 480 -5.44 -6.85 -32.10
CA LYS A 480 -6.41 -6.70 -30.99
C LYS A 480 -5.94 -5.57 -30.08
N ASN A 481 -6.76 -4.52 -30.06
CA ASN A 481 -6.55 -3.30 -29.34
C ASN A 481 -6.42 -3.57 -27.83
N ASP A 482 -5.38 -3.01 -27.23
CA ASP A 482 -5.19 -2.98 -25.79
C ASP A 482 -5.67 -1.61 -25.30
N PHE A 483 -6.80 -1.60 -24.60
CA PHE A 483 -7.42 -0.38 -24.07
C PHE A 483 -6.40 0.41 -23.25
N CYS A 484 -5.60 -0.27 -22.42
CA CYS A 484 -4.67 0.34 -21.48
C CYS A 484 -3.44 0.92 -22.17
N ALA A 485 -2.90 0.23 -23.18
CA ALA A 485 -1.82 0.78 -24.00
C ALA A 485 -2.31 1.95 -24.87
N TYR A 486 -3.54 1.88 -25.36
CA TYR A 486 -4.19 2.96 -26.11
C TYR A 486 -4.49 4.18 -25.24
N VAL A 487 -4.84 3.99 -23.96
CA VAL A 487 -5.00 5.08 -22.98
C VAL A 487 -3.63 5.70 -22.67
N SER A 488 -2.66 4.88 -22.30
CA SER A 488 -1.47 5.35 -21.58
C SER A 488 -0.39 5.91 -22.49
N ILE A 489 -0.15 5.26 -23.62
CA ILE A 489 1.03 5.51 -24.43
C ILE A 489 0.91 6.78 -25.27
N PRO A 490 -0.24 7.05 -25.96
CA PRO A 490 -0.46 8.35 -26.58
C PRO A 490 -0.39 9.49 -25.57
N ARG A 491 -0.87 9.28 -24.34
CA ARG A 491 -0.86 10.31 -23.28
C ARG A 491 0.54 10.57 -22.74
N LEU A 492 1.31 9.53 -22.39
CA LEU A 492 2.73 9.67 -22.01
C LEU A 492 3.52 10.42 -23.09
N ARG A 493 3.30 10.07 -24.36
CA ARG A 493 3.96 10.73 -25.49
C ARG A 493 3.54 12.20 -25.61
N ASN A 494 2.24 12.47 -25.64
CA ASN A 494 1.71 13.79 -25.98
C ASN A 494 1.77 14.79 -24.81
N HIS A 495 1.67 14.32 -23.56
CA HIS A 495 1.50 15.16 -22.37
C HIS A 495 2.68 15.14 -21.40
N PHE A 496 3.62 14.21 -21.55
CA PHE A 496 4.84 14.19 -20.75
C PHE A 496 6.10 14.37 -21.61
N ILE A 497 6.33 13.47 -22.58
CA ILE A 497 7.53 13.51 -23.42
C ILE A 497 7.53 14.77 -24.31
N LYS A 498 6.42 15.06 -25.01
CA LYS A 498 6.34 16.22 -25.91
C LYS A 498 6.54 17.55 -25.18
N PRO A 499 5.91 17.83 -24.02
CA PRO A 499 6.19 19.05 -23.25
C PRO A 499 7.65 19.17 -22.79
N VAL A 500 8.27 18.09 -22.32
CA VAL A 500 9.71 18.11 -21.96
C VAL A 500 10.57 18.46 -23.17
N VAL A 501 10.33 17.83 -24.32
CA VAL A 501 11.03 18.15 -25.57
C VAL A 501 10.84 19.61 -25.95
N LEU A 502 9.63 20.16 -25.86
CA LEU A 502 9.36 21.55 -26.17
C LEU A 502 10.12 22.52 -25.26
N LYS A 503 10.22 22.23 -23.95
CA LYS A 503 11.00 23.04 -23.00
C LYS A 503 12.49 23.01 -23.32
N LEU A 504 13.06 21.82 -23.55
CA LEU A 504 14.46 21.68 -23.93
C LEU A 504 14.78 22.37 -25.27
N LEU A 505 13.86 22.33 -26.25
CA LEU A 505 13.98 23.06 -27.50
C LEU A 505 13.99 24.58 -27.29
N ALA A 506 13.18 25.09 -26.35
CA ALA A 506 13.20 26.52 -26.00
C ALA A 506 14.55 26.94 -25.40
N HIS A 507 15.10 26.15 -24.47
CA HIS A 507 16.46 26.38 -23.93
C HIS A 507 17.51 26.39 -25.04
N ARG A 508 17.48 25.38 -25.91
CA ARG A 508 18.41 25.29 -27.04
C ARG A 508 18.33 26.53 -27.93
N LYS A 509 17.11 26.96 -28.32
CA LYS A 509 16.91 28.13 -29.19
C LYS A 509 17.43 29.42 -28.54
N ASN A 510 17.24 29.58 -27.23
CA ASN A 510 17.76 30.73 -26.49
C ASN A 510 19.29 30.77 -26.47
N LEU A 511 19.94 29.62 -26.30
CA LEU A 511 21.40 29.53 -26.34
C LEU A 511 21.96 29.70 -27.75
N GLU A 512 21.28 29.19 -28.79
CA GLU A 512 21.64 29.43 -30.20
C GLU A 512 21.56 30.92 -30.57
N ALA A 513 20.57 31.65 -30.04
CA ALA A 513 20.47 33.09 -30.20
C ALA A 513 21.65 33.82 -29.52
N LYS A 514 22.07 33.40 -28.32
CA LYS A 514 23.25 33.95 -27.65
C LYS A 514 24.57 33.63 -28.35
N LEU A 515 24.64 32.51 -29.08
CA LEU A 515 25.84 32.10 -29.84
C LEU A 515 26.03 32.94 -31.12
N THR A 516 24.94 33.53 -31.63
CA THR A 516 24.92 34.31 -32.87
C THR A 516 24.99 35.82 -32.66
N GLN A 517 24.84 36.28 -31.41
CA GLN A 517 25.12 37.63 -30.93
C GLN A 517 26.59 37.75 -30.52
#